data_AF-A0A0J8A8A9-F1
#
_entry.id   AF-A0A0J8A8A9-F1
#
_cell.length_a   1.000
_cell.length_b   1.000
_cell.length_c   1.000
_cell.angle_alpha   90.00
_cell.angle_beta   90.00
_cell.angle_gamma   90.00
#
_symmetry.space_group_name_H-M   'P 1'
#
loop_
_entity.id
_entity.type
_entity.pdbx_description
1 polymer ?
#
loop_
_entity_poly.entity_id
_entity_poly.type
_entity_poly.pdbx_seq_one_letter_code
_entity_poly.pdbx_strand_id
1 'polypeptide(L)'
;MPICGDVDVIWYDPRRADAIHDREFEALLLAWEPSIAWSVKNQARMHVRNGDAPYISATDAMRYWPETATAIAVRRSEAGGCEIAAPLGLDDLFDLVLRPTPRFRRDKRAIYEDRIRSKSWSETWPLLTKIDA
;
A
#
# COMPACT_ATOMS: atom_id res chain seq x y z
N MET A 1 13.70 1.72 -17.93
CA MET A 1 13.89 0.48 -17.15
C MET A 1 12.56 -0.23 -17.09
N PRO A 2 12.49 -1.57 -17.24
CA PRO A 2 11.26 -2.28 -16.93
C PRO A 2 10.86 -1.99 -15.48
N ILE A 3 9.56 -1.90 -15.20
CA ILE A 3 9.05 -1.78 -13.84
C ILE A 3 9.45 -3.08 -13.12
N CYS A 4 10.29 -2.96 -12.09
CA CYS A 4 10.65 -4.10 -11.26
C CYS A 4 9.62 -4.19 -10.13
N GLY A 5 8.76 -5.21 -10.19
CA GLY A 5 7.74 -5.46 -9.18
C GLY A 5 6.31 -5.26 -9.68
N ASP A 6 5.37 -5.43 -8.76
CA ASP A 6 3.94 -5.21 -8.96
C ASP A 6 3.56 -3.72 -8.84
N VAL A 7 2.46 -3.35 -9.48
CA VAL A 7 1.81 -2.05 -9.34
C VAL A 7 0.52 -2.25 -8.57
N ASP A 8 0.52 -1.78 -7.31
CA ASP A 8 -0.66 -1.79 -6.47
C ASP A 8 -1.67 -0.72 -6.90
N VAL A 9 -2.90 -1.15 -7.16
CA VAL A 9 -4.05 -0.29 -7.44
C VAL A 9 -5.09 -0.53 -6.36
N ILE A 10 -5.25 0.48 -5.50
CA ILE A 10 -6.25 0.45 -4.43
C ILE A 10 -7.48 1.25 -4.83
N TRP A 11 -8.64 0.75 -4.45
CA TRP A 11 -9.91 1.43 -4.65
C TRP A 11 -10.84 1.16 -3.46
N TYR A 12 -11.96 1.87 -3.39
CA TYR A 12 -12.90 1.74 -2.28
C TYR A 12 -14.33 1.86 -2.78
N ASP A 13 -15.09 0.77 -2.67
CA ASP A 13 -16.55 0.80 -2.72
C ASP A 13 -17.09 -0.29 -1.79
N PRO A 14 -17.78 0.05 -0.68
CA PRO A 14 -18.30 -0.93 0.27
C PRO A 14 -19.47 -1.73 -0.30
N ARG A 15 -20.11 -1.27 -1.37
CA ARG A 15 -21.21 -2.00 -2.05
C ARG A 15 -20.67 -3.08 -2.99
N ARG A 16 -19.39 -3.01 -3.37
CA ARG A 16 -18.71 -3.94 -4.29
C ARG A 16 -17.57 -4.69 -3.59
N ALA A 17 -17.87 -5.23 -2.40
CA ALA A 17 -16.87 -5.87 -1.53
C ALA A 17 -16.45 -7.30 -1.96
N ASP A 18 -17.03 -7.86 -3.03
CA ASP A 18 -16.62 -9.15 -3.58
C ASP A 18 -15.28 -9.05 -4.34
N ALA A 19 -14.40 -10.04 -4.14
CA ALA A 19 -13.11 -10.15 -4.82
C ALA A 19 -13.23 -10.41 -6.34
N ILE A 20 -14.41 -10.72 -6.88
CA ILE A 20 -14.67 -10.76 -8.32
C ILE A 20 -14.35 -9.40 -8.96
N HIS A 21 -14.77 -8.29 -8.36
CA HIS A 21 -14.54 -6.95 -8.91
C HIS A 21 -13.06 -6.60 -9.00
N ASP A 22 -12.26 -7.02 -8.01
CA ASP A 22 -10.81 -6.85 -8.06
C ASP A 22 -10.22 -7.56 -9.28
N ARG A 23 -10.64 -8.81 -9.52
CA ARG A 23 -10.19 -9.62 -10.66
C ARG A 23 -10.64 -9.03 -12.01
N GLU A 24 -11.84 -8.47 -12.08
CA GLU A 24 -12.33 -7.79 -13.29
C GLU A 24 -11.45 -6.58 -13.63
N PHE A 25 -11.15 -5.73 -12.65
CA PHE A 25 -10.28 -4.58 -12.87
C PHE A 25 -8.83 -4.98 -13.18
N GLU A 26 -8.30 -5.99 -12.51
CA GLU A 26 -6.96 -6.52 -12.78
C GLU A 26 -6.85 -7.07 -14.22
N ALA A 27 -7.88 -7.80 -14.68
CA ALA A 27 -7.93 -8.30 -16.06
C ALA A 27 -8.03 -7.17 -17.10
N LEU A 28 -8.80 -6.11 -16.82
CA LEU A 28 -8.88 -4.94 -17.71
C LEU A 28 -7.54 -4.20 -17.82
N LEU A 29 -6.86 -3.99 -16.69
CA LEU A 29 -5.55 -3.34 -16.68
C LEU A 29 -4.48 -4.19 -17.37
N LEU A 30 -4.51 -5.51 -17.15
CA LEU A 30 -3.61 -6.44 -17.84
C LEU A 30 -3.84 -6.47 -19.35
N ALA A 31 -5.09 -6.33 -19.81
CA ALA A 31 -5.39 -6.24 -21.24
C ALA A 31 -4.89 -4.93 -21.86
N TRP A 32 -4.87 -3.83 -21.10
CA TRP A 32 -4.39 -2.53 -21.58
C TRP A 32 -2.86 -2.41 -21.56
N GLU A 33 -2.22 -2.90 -20.49
CA GLU A 33 -0.77 -2.89 -20.35
C GLU A 33 -0.30 -4.24 -19.80
N PRO A 34 -0.04 -5.22 -20.69
CA PRO A 34 0.35 -6.58 -20.30
C PRO A 34 1.75 -6.67 -19.66
N SER A 35 2.60 -5.64 -19.82
CA SER A 35 3.95 -5.66 -19.27
C SER A 35 4.01 -5.37 -17.77
N ILE A 36 2.90 -4.92 -17.17
CA ILE A 36 2.81 -4.58 -15.75
C ILE A 36 2.15 -5.70 -14.96
N ALA A 37 2.76 -6.08 -13.84
CA ALA A 37 2.14 -6.97 -12.86
C ALA A 37 1.15 -6.18 -11.99
N TRP A 38 -0.11 -6.11 -12.40
CA TRP A 38 -1.15 -5.39 -11.67
C TRP A 38 -1.60 -6.14 -10.41
N SER A 39 -1.75 -5.42 -9.29
CA SER A 39 -2.33 -5.92 -8.04
C SER A 39 -3.51 -5.02 -7.65
N VAL A 40 -4.74 -5.44 -7.95
CA VAL A 40 -5.93 -4.62 -7.65
C VAL A 40 -6.60 -5.08 -6.38
N LYS A 41 -6.87 -4.17 -5.43
CA LYS A 41 -7.49 -4.51 -4.14
C LYS A 41 -8.50 -3.46 -3.66
N ASN A 42 -9.76 -3.88 -3.49
CA ASN A 42 -10.77 -3.06 -2.82
C ASN A 42 -10.48 -2.98 -1.32
N GLN A 43 -10.19 -1.78 -0.83
CA GLN A 43 -9.91 -1.56 0.58
C GLN A 43 -11.14 -1.80 1.46
N ALA A 44 -12.36 -1.64 0.93
CA ALA A 44 -13.58 -1.83 1.71
C ALA A 44 -13.72 -3.24 2.29
N ARG A 45 -13.12 -4.28 1.66
CA ARG A 45 -13.12 -5.67 2.17
C ARG A 45 -11.84 -6.05 2.93
N MET A 46 -10.77 -5.27 2.79
CA MET A 46 -9.45 -5.62 3.37
C MET A 46 -9.45 -5.58 4.90
N HIS A 47 -10.28 -4.75 5.52
CA HIS A 47 -10.39 -4.69 6.98
C HIS A 47 -10.73 -6.06 7.62
N VAL A 48 -11.59 -6.86 6.96
CA VAL A 48 -11.95 -8.21 7.43
C VAL A 48 -10.74 -9.14 7.44
N ARG A 49 -10.00 -9.17 6.33
CA ARG A 49 -8.78 -9.98 6.20
C ARG A 49 -7.72 -9.54 7.20
N ASN A 50 -7.62 -8.24 7.44
CA ASN A 50 -6.60 -7.68 8.32
C ASN A 50 -7.02 -7.69 9.80
N GLY A 51 -8.28 -7.99 10.13
CA GLY A 51 -8.77 -7.88 11.51
C GLY A 51 -8.73 -6.44 12.02
N ASP A 52 -9.08 -5.48 11.17
CA ASP A 52 -9.17 -4.07 11.50
C ASP A 52 -10.64 -3.61 11.51
N ALA A 53 -10.90 -2.42 12.05
CA ALA A 53 -12.20 -1.78 11.93
C ALA A 53 -12.49 -1.44 10.45
N PRO A 54 -13.77 -1.40 10.02
CA PRO A 54 -14.13 -1.00 8.67
C PRO A 54 -13.53 0.36 8.29
N TYR A 55 -12.79 0.39 7.18
CA TYR A 55 -12.21 1.62 6.65
C TYR A 55 -13.31 2.48 6.02
N ILE A 56 -13.15 3.80 6.06
CA ILE A 56 -14.13 4.74 5.49
C ILE A 56 -13.76 5.24 4.08
N SER A 57 -12.52 5.01 3.65
CA SER A 57 -12.02 5.33 2.31
C SER A 57 -10.76 4.54 1.99
N ALA A 58 -10.29 4.61 0.73
CA ALA A 58 -8.99 4.05 0.35
C ALA A 58 -7.84 4.74 1.12
N THR A 59 -7.90 6.06 1.29
CA THR A 59 -6.90 6.83 2.05
C THR A 59 -6.92 6.48 3.53
N ASP A 60 -8.08 6.25 4.13
CA ASP A 60 -8.15 5.81 5.54
C ASP A 60 -7.55 4.41 5.72
N ALA A 61 -7.79 3.49 4.79
CA ALA A 61 -7.22 2.14 4.82
C ALA A 61 -5.68 2.15 4.88
N MET A 62 -5.03 3.11 4.22
CA MET A 62 -3.57 3.24 4.19
C MET A 62 -2.98 3.51 5.59
N ARG A 63 -3.76 4.08 6.53
CA ARG A 63 -3.32 4.30 7.92
C ARG A 63 -3.11 3.00 8.70
N TYR A 64 -3.67 1.90 8.19
CA TYR A 64 -3.57 0.56 8.77
C TYR A 64 -2.48 -0.28 8.11
N TRP A 65 -1.68 0.29 7.21
CA TRP A 65 -0.57 -0.43 6.58
C TRP A 65 0.59 -0.64 7.56
N PRO A 66 1.50 -1.60 7.28
CA PRO A 66 2.54 -1.95 8.24
C PRO A 66 3.56 -0.84 8.46
N GLU A 67 3.93 -0.10 7.42
CA GLU A 67 4.95 0.95 7.45
C GLU A 67 4.38 2.33 7.09
N THR A 68 4.92 3.39 7.70
CA THR A 68 4.51 4.78 7.40
C THR A 68 4.91 5.18 5.99
N ALA A 69 6.15 4.87 5.59
CA ALA A 69 6.70 5.18 4.27
C ALA A 69 6.01 4.43 3.11
N THR A 70 5.27 3.35 3.39
CA THR A 70 4.49 2.65 2.37
C THR A 70 3.09 3.22 2.21
N ALA A 71 2.56 3.96 3.19
CA ALA A 71 1.22 4.54 3.19
C ALA A 71 1.11 5.81 2.32
N ILE A 72 1.52 5.69 1.04
CA ILE A 72 1.53 6.79 0.07
C ILE A 72 0.94 6.29 -1.26
N ALA A 73 0.06 7.07 -1.86
CA ALA A 73 -0.54 6.78 -3.16
C ALA A 73 -0.60 8.03 -4.03
N VAL A 74 -0.56 7.84 -5.35
CA VAL A 74 -0.65 8.91 -6.33
C VAL A 74 -1.71 8.59 -7.37
N ARG A 75 -2.44 9.61 -7.82
CA ARG A 75 -3.31 9.50 -9.00
C ARG A 75 -3.20 10.75 -9.88
N ARG A 76 -3.53 10.60 -11.15
CA ARG A 76 -3.72 11.75 -12.06
C ARG A 76 -5.04 12.44 -11.74
N SER A 77 -5.00 13.77 -11.61
CA SER A 77 -6.19 14.60 -11.52
C SER A 77 -6.77 14.87 -12.90
N GLU A 78 -8.05 15.25 -12.97
CA GLU A 78 -8.72 15.65 -14.22
C GLU A 78 -8.05 16.86 -14.89
N ALA A 79 -7.45 17.74 -14.10
CA ALA A 79 -6.71 18.91 -14.59
C ALA A 79 -5.29 18.57 -15.11
N GLY A 80 -4.92 17.28 -15.19
CA GLY A 80 -3.61 16.82 -15.67
C GLY A 80 -2.48 16.83 -14.62
N GLY A 81 -2.74 17.37 -13.43
CA GLY A 81 -1.81 17.32 -12.28
C GLY A 81 -1.77 15.95 -11.58
N CYS A 82 -0.96 15.85 -10.52
CA CYS A 82 -0.88 14.68 -9.64
C CYS A 82 -1.49 15.01 -8.28
N GLU A 83 -2.34 14.12 -7.78
CA GLU A 83 -2.84 14.15 -6.41
C GLU A 83 -2.13 13.09 -5.59
N ILE A 84 -1.72 13.46 -4.38
CA ILE A 84 -1.00 12.58 -3.46
C ILE A 84 -1.88 12.34 -2.23
N ALA A 85 -2.07 11.08 -1.88
CA ALA A 85 -2.61 10.67 -0.59
C ALA A 85 -1.46 10.19 0.29
N ALA A 86 -1.23 10.89 1.40
CA ALA A 86 -0.18 10.57 2.38
C ALA A 86 -0.70 10.81 3.81
N PRO A 87 -1.64 9.96 4.29
CA PRO A 87 -2.33 10.19 5.57
C PRO A 87 -1.42 10.10 6.80
N LEU A 88 -0.18 9.63 6.63
CA LEU A 88 0.83 9.55 7.69
C LEU A 88 2.02 10.51 7.44
N GLY A 89 1.89 11.44 6.48
CA GLY A 89 2.96 12.33 6.07
C GLY A 89 3.89 11.72 5.00
N LEU A 90 4.84 12.53 4.52
CA LEU A 90 5.82 12.14 3.51
C LEU A 90 7.25 12.04 4.07
N ASP A 91 7.47 12.53 5.29
CA ASP A 91 8.82 12.67 5.89
C ASP A 91 9.57 11.34 5.89
N ASP A 92 8.92 10.24 6.31
CA ASP A 92 9.57 8.93 6.36
C ASP A 92 9.94 8.38 4.97
N LEU A 93 9.21 8.74 3.92
CA LEU A 93 9.58 8.38 2.55
C LEU A 93 10.83 9.14 2.11
N PHE A 94 10.88 10.45 2.36
CA PHE A 94 11.99 11.30 1.92
C PHE A 94 13.26 11.09 2.74
N ASP A 95 13.13 10.86 4.05
CA ASP A 95 14.24 10.61 4.96
C ASP A 95 14.73 9.14 4.91
N LEU A 96 14.15 8.32 4.02
CA LEU A 96 14.48 6.90 3.87
C LEU A 96 14.32 6.13 5.20
N VAL A 97 13.24 6.42 5.92
CA VAL A 97 12.94 5.85 7.22
C VAL A 97 11.93 4.72 7.08
N LEU A 98 12.32 3.56 7.59
CA LEU A 98 11.47 2.41 7.73
C LEU A 98 10.94 2.33 9.16
N ARG A 99 9.71 2.81 9.36
CA ARG A 99 9.04 2.90 10.66
C ARG A 99 7.69 2.16 10.64
N PRO A 100 7.39 1.32 11.64
CA PRO A 100 6.09 0.66 11.72
C PRO A 100 5.01 1.65 12.17
N THR A 101 3.78 1.46 11.66
CA THR A 101 2.61 2.20 12.16
C THR A 101 2.26 1.77 13.59
N PRO A 102 1.51 2.58 14.39
CA PRO A 102 1.28 2.31 15.81
C PRO A 102 0.70 0.92 16.13
N ARG A 103 -0.16 0.39 15.25
CA ARG A 103 -0.75 -0.96 15.41
C ARG A 103 0.27 -2.07 15.16
N PHE A 104 1.17 -1.88 14.19
CA PHE A 104 2.26 -2.82 13.91
C PHE A 104 3.40 -2.72 14.91
N ARG A 105 3.50 -1.61 15.65
CA ARG A 105 4.39 -1.51 16.80
C ARG A 105 3.94 -2.35 17.98
N ARG A 106 2.63 -2.38 18.26
CA ARG A 106 2.06 -2.99 19.48
C ARG A 106 1.51 -4.40 19.25
N ASP A 107 0.58 -4.52 18.31
CA ASP A 107 -0.27 -5.72 18.19
C ASP A 107 0.23 -6.68 17.10
N LYS A 108 0.86 -6.13 16.05
CA LYS A 108 1.23 -6.86 14.83
C LYS A 108 2.74 -6.83 14.53
N ARG A 109 3.56 -6.74 15.58
CA ARG A 109 5.01 -6.59 15.48
C ARG A 109 5.70 -7.69 14.67
N ALA A 110 5.32 -8.94 14.91
CA ALA A 110 5.88 -10.08 14.19
C ALA A 110 5.63 -9.98 12.67
N ILE A 111 4.45 -9.53 12.24
CA ILE A 111 4.10 -9.37 10.82
C ILE A 111 5.02 -8.33 10.15
N TYR A 112 5.29 -7.22 10.83
CA TYR A 112 6.22 -6.20 10.35
C TYR A 112 7.65 -6.76 10.21
N GLU A 113 8.16 -7.43 11.25
CA GLU A 113 9.53 -7.98 11.24
C GLU A 113 9.72 -9.05 10.17
N ASP A 114 8.74 -9.93 9.98
CA ASP A 114 8.73 -10.92 8.90
C ASP A 114 8.74 -10.27 7.51
N ARG A 115 8.00 -9.17 7.35
CA ARG A 115 7.97 -8.40 6.10
C ARG A 115 9.32 -7.75 5.80
N ILE A 116 9.97 -7.15 6.79
CA ILE A 116 11.32 -6.58 6.62
C ILE A 116 12.32 -7.66 6.20
N ARG A 117 12.28 -8.83 6.86
CA ARG A 117 13.19 -9.95 6.57
C ARG A 117 12.95 -10.55 5.18
N SER A 118 11.69 -10.71 4.77
CA SER A 118 11.33 -11.30 3.47
C SER A 118 11.62 -10.37 2.29
N LYS A 119 11.56 -9.05 2.50
CA LYS A 119 11.78 -8.06 1.43
C LYS A 119 13.26 -7.66 1.29
N SER A 120 14.11 -7.94 2.28
CA SER A 120 15.54 -7.61 2.30
C SER A 120 15.85 -6.17 1.85
N TRP A 121 14.99 -5.21 2.23
CA TRP A 121 15.10 -3.84 1.71
C TRP A 121 16.45 -3.19 1.98
N SER A 122 17.10 -3.52 3.09
CA SER A 122 18.44 -3.02 3.43
C SER A 122 19.53 -3.43 2.44
N GLU A 123 19.37 -4.54 1.72
CA GLU A 123 20.32 -4.99 0.70
C GLU A 123 20.17 -4.20 -0.61
N THR A 124 18.93 -3.83 -0.95
CA THR A 124 18.62 -3.05 -2.15
C THR A 124 18.80 -1.55 -1.93
N TRP A 125 18.49 -1.07 -0.73
CA TRP A 125 18.46 0.34 -0.36
C TRP A 125 19.39 0.57 0.86
N PRO A 126 20.71 0.77 0.63
CA PRO A 126 21.70 0.82 1.72
C PRO A 126 21.57 2.05 2.62
N LEU A 127 20.84 3.08 2.18
CA LEU A 127 20.58 4.30 2.97
C LEU A 127 19.30 4.19 3.82
N LEU A 128 18.56 3.08 3.72
CA LEU A 128 17.31 2.91 4.47
C LEU A 128 17.60 2.72 5.95
N THR A 129 17.03 3.58 6.78
CA THR A 129 17.19 3.55 8.24
C THR A 129 15.97 2.93 8.89
N LYS A 130 16.14 1.79 9.57
CA LYS A 130 15.08 1.18 10.38
C LYS A 130 14.97 1.89 11.71
N ILE A 131 13.76 2.36 12.05
CA ILE A 131 13.46 2.96 13.35
C ILE A 131 12.45 2.09 14.09
N ASP A 132 12.89 1.52 15.20
CA ASP A 132 12.03 0.84 16.18
C ASP A 132 11.51 1.87 17.19
N ALA A 133 10.66 2.79 16.73
CA ALA A 133 9.89 3.65 17.62
C ALA A 133 8.71 2.88 18.21
#